data_AF-A0A821QCK1-F1
#
_entry.id   AF-A0A821QCK1-F1
#
_cell.length_a   1.000
_cell.length_b   1.000
_cell.length_c   1.000
_cell.angle_alpha   90.00
_cell.angle_beta   90.00
_cell.angle_gamma   90.00
#
_symmetry.space_group_name_H-M   'P 1'
#
loop_
_entity.id
_entity.type
_entity.pdbx_description
1 polymer ?
#
loop_
_entity_poly.entity_id
_entity_poly.type
_entity_poly.pdbx_seq_one_letter_code
_entity_poly.pdbx_strand_id
1 'polypeptide(L)'
;HQLSYKYWSKVIRYFITFITVYVVAVPESLPLTVTQSLEYAVKKMMKDNNTFRNFHACETMGNVTALCFDKTGVLTTNDMTVVQVYAAEKYWKTLEKSVEAKEIIIPANTKDSIFECLSVNCSYSSKLLSSPENETRPKQIGNNTECALLGFVGALNGNYDEISRHYPEEEFVHVYPFNSVQKSMSTFIRRFDSTVRMYTKGASEIILKKCKTILNRNGWRYCTIFKC
;
A
#
# COMPACT_ATOMS: atom_id res chain seq x y z
N HIS A 1 5.26 -75.37 51.47
CA HIS A 1 4.62 -74.92 50.21
C HIS A 1 3.62 -73.76 50.38
N GLN A 2 2.67 -73.80 51.33
CA GLN A 2 1.62 -72.75 51.45
C GLN A 2 2.12 -71.36 51.88
N LEU A 3 3.18 -71.25 52.69
CA LEU A 3 3.74 -69.93 53.06
C LEU A 3 4.36 -69.19 51.86
N SER A 4 5.07 -69.89 50.97
CA SER A 4 5.70 -69.29 49.77
C SER A 4 4.66 -68.65 48.84
N TYR A 5 3.50 -69.30 48.66
CA TYR A 5 2.40 -68.77 47.85
C TYR A 5 1.81 -67.47 48.43
N LYS A 6 1.69 -67.37 49.76
CA LYS A 6 1.24 -66.14 50.45
C LYS A 6 2.22 -64.97 50.28
N TYR A 7 3.53 -65.23 50.27
CA TYR A 7 4.54 -64.20 50.03
C TYR A 7 4.51 -63.71 48.58
N TRP A 8 4.47 -64.64 47.60
CA TRP A 8 4.35 -64.29 46.18
C TRP A 8 3.08 -63.50 45.89
N SER A 9 1.94 -63.85 46.51
CA SER A 9 0.69 -63.10 46.39
C SER A 9 0.81 -61.65 46.92
N LYS A 10 1.54 -61.41 48.02
CA LYS A 10 1.79 -60.06 48.53
C LYS A 10 2.69 -59.23 47.61
N VAL A 11 3.75 -59.83 47.08
CA VAL A 11 4.67 -59.14 46.15
C VAL A 11 3.92 -58.74 44.87
N ILE A 12 3.12 -59.65 44.32
CA ILE A 12 2.28 -59.35 43.14
C ILE A 12 1.28 -58.23 43.45
N ARG A 13 0.66 -58.22 44.64
CA ARG A 13 -0.22 -57.13 45.06
C ARG A 13 0.49 -55.78 45.12
N TYR A 14 1.66 -55.70 45.74
CA TYR A 14 2.44 -54.46 45.78
C TYR A 14 2.87 -54.00 44.39
N PHE A 15 3.23 -54.94 43.52
CA PHE A 15 3.58 -54.65 42.14
C PHE A 15 2.40 -54.10 41.32
N ILE A 16 1.21 -54.70 41.47
CA ILE A 16 -0.03 -54.20 40.84
C ILE A 16 -0.35 -52.80 41.37
N THR A 17 -0.27 -52.58 42.69
CA THR A 17 -0.52 -51.24 43.27
C THR A 17 0.47 -50.21 42.73
N PHE A 18 1.75 -50.55 42.60
CA PHE A 18 2.76 -49.69 42.00
C PHE A 18 2.41 -49.30 40.56
N ILE A 19 2.04 -50.27 39.71
CA ILE A 19 1.63 -50.00 38.32
C ILE A 19 0.39 -49.09 38.29
N THR A 20 -0.61 -49.35 39.14
CA THR A 20 -1.83 -48.52 39.17
C THR A 20 -1.54 -47.07 39.56
N VAL A 21 -0.63 -46.83 40.52
CA VAL A 21 -0.23 -45.47 40.90
C VAL A 21 0.57 -44.80 39.78
N TYR A 22 1.45 -45.54 39.10
CA TYR A 22 2.24 -45.01 37.99
C TYR A 22 1.37 -44.52 36.82
N VAL A 23 0.38 -45.32 36.41
CA VAL A 23 -0.54 -44.97 35.30
C VAL A 23 -1.39 -43.75 35.66
N VAL A 24 -1.83 -43.62 36.91
CA VAL A 24 -2.59 -42.44 37.36
C VAL A 24 -1.69 -41.20 37.43
N ALA A 25 -0.41 -41.36 37.75
CA ALA A 25 0.55 -40.26 37.88
C ALA A 25 1.01 -39.67 36.52
N VAL A 26 1.00 -40.45 35.44
CA VAL A 26 1.38 -40.00 34.09
C VAL A 26 0.13 -39.85 33.22
N PRO A 27 -0.44 -38.64 33.11
CA PRO A 27 -1.63 -38.42 32.30
C PRO A 27 -1.24 -38.37 30.81
N GLU A 28 -1.25 -39.52 30.14
CA GLU A 28 -0.96 -39.64 28.70
C GLU A 28 -1.97 -38.85 27.82
N SER A 29 -3.16 -38.53 28.34
CA SER A 29 -4.21 -37.80 27.64
C SER A 29 -3.99 -36.28 27.57
N LEU A 30 -3.20 -35.71 28.48
CA LEU A 30 -2.97 -34.26 28.55
C LEU A 30 -2.37 -33.67 27.26
N PRO A 31 -1.25 -34.19 26.71
CA PRO A 31 -0.67 -33.64 25.48
C PRO A 31 -1.61 -33.76 24.28
N LEU A 32 -2.46 -34.79 24.24
CA LEU A 32 -3.43 -34.99 23.17
C LEU A 32 -4.57 -33.95 23.24
N THR A 33 -5.08 -33.65 24.44
CA THR A 33 -6.12 -32.62 24.60
C THR A 33 -5.59 -31.23 24.22
N VAL A 34 -4.35 -30.93 24.59
CA VAL A 34 -3.72 -29.64 24.26
C VAL A 34 -3.59 -29.47 22.73
N THR A 35 -3.12 -30.50 22.01
CA THR A 35 -2.98 -30.42 20.54
C THR A 35 -4.32 -30.27 19.82
N GLN A 36 -5.37 -30.98 20.26
CA GLN A 36 -6.72 -30.84 19.71
C GLN A 36 -7.30 -29.43 19.93
N SER A 37 -7.09 -28.86 21.12
CA SER A 37 -7.54 -27.49 21.41
C SER A 37 -6.84 -26.45 20.53
N LEU A 38 -5.53 -26.63 20.30
CA LEU A 38 -4.72 -25.77 19.45
C LEU A 38 -5.13 -25.88 17.97
N GLU A 39 -5.40 -27.09 17.48
CA GLU A 39 -5.87 -27.32 16.11
C GLU A 39 -7.22 -26.62 15.85
N TYR A 40 -8.16 -26.72 16.81
CA TYR A 40 -9.44 -26.04 16.71
C TYR A 40 -9.27 -24.51 16.65
N ALA A 41 -8.41 -23.95 17.49
CA ALA A 41 -8.10 -22.51 17.50
C ALA A 41 -7.50 -22.06 16.15
N VAL A 42 -6.55 -22.81 15.60
CA VAL A 42 -5.93 -22.49 14.30
C VAL A 42 -6.93 -22.59 13.15
N LYS A 43 -7.80 -23.61 13.13
CA LYS A 43 -8.88 -23.74 12.13
C LYS A 43 -9.82 -22.54 12.16
N LYS A 44 -10.19 -22.07 13.36
CA LYS A 44 -11.04 -20.88 13.51
C LYS A 44 -10.34 -19.63 12.97
N MET A 45 -9.06 -19.42 13.31
CA MET A 45 -8.32 -18.25 12.83
C MET A 45 -8.05 -18.27 11.32
N MET A 46 -7.87 -19.45 10.72
CA MET A 46 -7.77 -19.58 9.26
C MET A 46 -9.05 -19.16 8.54
N LYS A 47 -10.23 -19.40 9.15
CA LYS A 47 -11.52 -18.91 8.63
C LYS A 47 -11.61 -17.38 8.67
N ASP A 48 -10.94 -16.76 9.64
CA ASP A 48 -10.85 -15.30 9.78
C ASP A 48 -9.70 -14.69 8.93
N ASN A 49 -9.26 -15.39 7.87
CA ASN A 49 -8.15 -15.00 7.00
C ASN A 49 -6.77 -14.88 7.67
N ASN A 50 -6.60 -15.41 8.89
CA ASN A 50 -5.31 -15.46 9.57
C ASN A 50 -4.65 -16.82 9.33
N THR A 51 -3.82 -16.91 8.29
CA THR A 51 -3.12 -18.14 7.94
C THR A 51 -1.87 -18.34 8.80
N PHE A 52 -1.88 -19.37 9.66
CA PHE A 52 -0.70 -19.81 10.40
C PHE A 52 0.11 -20.82 9.59
N ARG A 53 1.42 -20.63 9.50
CA ARG A 53 2.35 -21.64 8.94
C ARG A 53 2.84 -22.64 9.98
N ASN A 54 3.03 -22.18 11.22
CA ASN A 54 3.53 -22.97 12.34
C ASN A 54 2.54 -22.89 13.52
N PHE A 55 2.10 -24.03 14.05
CA PHE A 55 1.15 -24.07 15.17
C PHE A 55 1.69 -23.40 16.45
N HIS A 56 2.99 -23.49 16.71
CA HIS A 56 3.65 -22.82 17.84
C HIS A 56 3.58 -21.27 17.77
N ALA A 57 3.37 -20.71 16.58
CA ALA A 57 3.22 -19.26 16.43
C ALA A 57 1.91 -18.76 17.05
N CYS A 58 0.85 -19.59 17.05
CA CYS A 58 -0.41 -19.28 17.73
C CYS A 58 -0.21 -19.11 19.24
N GLU A 59 0.51 -20.05 19.87
CA GLU A 59 0.85 -19.97 21.28
C GLU A 59 1.72 -18.75 21.61
N THR A 60 2.75 -18.52 20.78
CA THR A 60 3.64 -17.36 20.93
C THR A 60 2.87 -16.05 20.84
N MET A 61 1.91 -15.94 19.91
CA MET A 61 1.08 -14.75 19.72
C MET A 61 0.26 -14.39 20.96
N GLY A 62 -0.18 -15.39 21.74
CA GLY A 62 -0.90 -15.19 23.00
C GLY A 62 -0.05 -14.55 24.10
N ASN A 63 1.28 -14.68 24.02
CA ASN A 63 2.24 -14.16 24.99
C ASN A 63 2.97 -12.89 24.50
N VAL A 64 2.55 -12.30 23.38
CA VAL A 64 3.20 -11.10 22.82
C VAL A 64 2.96 -9.89 23.72
N THR A 65 4.04 -9.22 24.12
CA THR A 65 4.01 -7.97 24.91
C THR A 65 4.33 -6.73 24.07
N ALA A 66 4.90 -6.88 22.88
CA ALA A 66 5.25 -5.79 21.97
C ALA A 66 5.00 -6.18 20.52
N LEU A 67 4.37 -5.28 19.76
CA LEU A 67 4.09 -5.45 18.33
C LEU A 67 4.89 -4.42 17.53
N CYS A 68 5.80 -4.90 16.68
CA CYS A 68 6.57 -4.07 15.76
C CYS A 68 5.91 -4.14 14.38
N PHE A 69 5.25 -3.06 13.99
CA PHE A 69 4.65 -2.96 12.66
C PHE A 69 5.57 -2.19 11.72
N ASP A 70 5.72 -2.69 10.50
CA ASP A 70 6.19 -1.84 9.41
C ASP A 70 5.08 -0.85 9.02
N LYS A 71 5.42 0.31 8.49
CA LYS A 71 4.43 1.32 8.10
C LYS A 71 3.75 0.93 6.78
N THR A 72 4.55 0.70 5.76
CA THR A 72 4.07 0.56 4.38
C THR A 72 3.51 -0.84 4.15
N GLY A 73 2.24 -0.94 3.74
CA GLY A 73 1.59 -2.23 3.47
C GLY A 73 1.02 -2.94 4.70
N VAL A 74 1.28 -2.43 5.93
CA VAL A 74 0.67 -2.93 7.17
C VAL A 74 -0.21 -1.86 7.83
N LEU A 75 0.36 -0.74 8.26
CA LEU A 75 -0.43 0.37 8.84
C LEU A 75 -1.12 1.21 7.77
N THR A 76 -0.45 1.42 6.64
CA THR A 76 -0.99 2.16 5.50
C THR A 76 -1.33 1.21 4.36
N THR A 77 -2.50 1.38 3.75
CA THR A 77 -2.77 0.78 2.45
C THR A 77 -1.74 1.32 1.46
N ASN A 78 -1.06 0.44 0.72
CA ASN A 78 -0.09 0.82 -0.32
C ASN A 78 -0.82 1.38 -1.56
N ASP A 79 -1.71 2.33 -1.34
CA ASP A 79 -2.63 2.97 -2.26
C ASP A 79 -2.54 4.46 -1.96
N MET A 80 -1.76 5.18 -2.76
CA MET A 80 -1.49 6.60 -2.54
C MET A 80 -2.62 7.44 -3.12
N THR A 81 -2.96 8.53 -2.44
CA THR A 81 -3.98 9.49 -2.89
C THR A 81 -3.46 10.91 -2.72
N VAL A 82 -3.93 11.81 -3.58
CA VAL A 82 -3.60 13.25 -3.48
C VAL A 82 -4.49 13.89 -2.44
N VAL A 83 -3.92 14.21 -1.28
CA VAL A 83 -4.65 14.82 -0.15
C VAL A 83 -4.67 16.35 -0.26
N GLN A 84 -3.64 16.96 -0.86
CA GLN A 84 -3.46 18.41 -0.83
C GLN A 84 -2.84 18.90 -2.13
N VAL A 85 -3.30 20.07 -2.58
CA VAL A 85 -2.91 20.65 -3.87
C VAL A 85 -2.67 22.14 -3.67
N TYR A 86 -1.56 22.62 -4.19
CA TYR A 86 -1.28 24.04 -4.31
C TYR A 86 -1.23 24.42 -5.78
N ALA A 87 -2.15 25.28 -6.21
CA ALA A 87 -2.21 25.81 -7.57
C ALA A 87 -2.83 27.21 -7.56
N ALA A 88 -2.51 28.05 -8.55
CA ALA A 88 -3.07 29.40 -8.67
C ALA A 88 -3.09 30.23 -7.35
N GLU A 89 -2.00 30.17 -6.57
CA GLU A 89 -1.82 30.84 -5.26
C GLU A 89 -2.80 30.42 -4.15
N LYS A 90 -3.51 29.32 -4.34
CA LYS A 90 -4.42 28.76 -3.33
C LYS A 90 -4.04 27.34 -2.98
N TYR A 91 -4.39 26.99 -1.75
CA TYR A 91 -4.20 25.67 -1.21
C TYR A 91 -5.56 25.01 -1.03
N TRP A 92 -5.72 23.84 -1.62
CA TRP A 92 -6.89 23.00 -1.46
C TRP A 92 -6.52 21.73 -0.71
N LYS A 93 -7.38 21.38 0.25
CA LYS A 93 -7.35 20.07 0.90
C LYS A 93 -8.41 19.22 0.24
N THR A 94 -8.00 18.15 -0.41
CA THR A 94 -8.88 17.07 -0.83
C THR A 94 -9.20 16.26 0.43
N LEU A 95 -10.37 16.46 1.02
CA LEU A 95 -10.85 15.59 2.10
C LEU A 95 -11.02 14.17 1.55
N GLU A 96 -10.70 13.19 2.38
CA GLU A 96 -10.42 11.81 1.99
C GLU A 96 -11.50 11.12 1.15
N LYS A 97 -11.01 10.21 0.30
CA LYS A 97 -11.70 9.09 -0.38
C LYS A 97 -13.04 9.43 -1.05
N SER A 98 -12.96 9.53 -2.37
CA SER A 98 -13.96 9.11 -3.35
C SER A 98 -15.16 10.00 -3.69
N VAL A 99 -15.43 11.14 -3.02
CA VAL A 99 -16.66 11.89 -3.38
C VAL A 99 -16.54 13.38 -3.71
N GLU A 100 -15.65 14.21 -3.15
CA GLU A 100 -15.73 15.66 -3.43
C GLU A 100 -14.38 16.38 -3.65
N ALA A 101 -13.69 16.03 -4.73
CA ALA A 101 -12.79 17.00 -5.39
C ALA A 101 -13.56 18.16 -6.07
N LYS A 102 -14.90 18.16 -6.00
CA LYS A 102 -15.82 19.18 -6.53
C LYS A 102 -15.59 20.59 -5.94
N GLU A 103 -15.01 20.69 -4.74
CA GLU A 103 -14.70 22.00 -4.14
C GLU A 103 -13.41 22.64 -4.69
N ILE A 104 -12.61 21.91 -5.47
CA ILE A 104 -11.36 22.42 -6.02
C ILE A 104 -11.63 23.23 -7.30
N ILE A 105 -11.85 24.52 -7.12
CA ILE A 105 -12.04 25.46 -8.23
C ILE A 105 -10.68 25.97 -8.71
N ILE A 106 -10.05 25.23 -9.63
CA ILE A 106 -8.84 25.66 -10.34
C ILE A 106 -9.25 26.44 -11.60
N PRO A 107 -8.65 27.61 -11.89
CA PRO A 107 -8.85 28.32 -13.16
C PRO A 107 -8.54 27.42 -14.37
N ALA A 108 -9.37 27.49 -15.42
CA ALA A 108 -9.28 26.60 -16.59
C ALA A 108 -7.86 26.51 -17.18
N ASN A 109 -7.22 27.65 -17.45
CA ASN A 109 -5.87 27.70 -18.02
C ASN A 109 -4.82 26.95 -17.17
N THR A 110 -4.95 27.03 -15.84
CA THR A 110 -4.07 26.34 -14.89
C THR A 110 -4.42 24.85 -14.79
N LYS A 111 -5.71 24.53 -14.82
CA LYS A 111 -6.22 23.16 -14.79
C LYS A 111 -5.71 22.36 -15.99
N ASP A 112 -5.83 22.90 -17.19
CA ASP A 112 -5.41 22.22 -18.43
C ASP A 112 -3.90 21.97 -18.44
N SER A 113 -3.10 22.95 -18.00
CA SER A 113 -1.64 22.81 -17.90
C SER A 113 -1.23 21.73 -16.89
N ILE A 114 -1.94 21.64 -15.76
CA ILE A 114 -1.70 20.60 -14.74
C ILE A 114 -2.09 19.23 -15.30
N PHE A 115 -3.25 19.12 -15.93
CA PHE A 115 -3.74 17.86 -16.50
C PHE A 115 -2.82 17.33 -17.59
N GLU A 116 -2.36 18.20 -18.50
CA GLU A 116 -1.39 17.85 -19.54
C GLU A 116 -0.08 17.35 -18.91
N CYS A 117 0.47 18.10 -17.94
CA CYS A 117 1.71 17.72 -17.24
C CYS A 117 1.61 16.40 -16.47
N LEU A 118 0.51 16.19 -15.74
CA LEU A 118 0.30 14.96 -14.97
C LEU A 118 0.06 13.77 -15.89
N SER A 119 -0.75 13.93 -16.93
CA SER A 119 -1.07 12.84 -17.86
C SER A 119 0.20 12.42 -18.60
N VAL A 120 0.90 13.35 -19.26
CA VAL A 120 2.11 13.03 -20.06
C VAL A 120 3.24 12.43 -19.21
N ASN A 121 3.49 12.93 -17.99
CA ASN A 121 4.55 12.36 -17.16
C ASN A 121 4.17 11.02 -16.52
N CYS A 122 2.89 10.81 -16.18
CA CYS A 122 2.48 9.65 -15.38
C CYS A 122 1.95 8.49 -16.23
N SER A 123 1.31 8.76 -17.37
CA SER A 123 0.75 7.71 -18.24
C SER A 123 1.82 6.84 -18.90
N TYR A 124 3.06 7.36 -19.03
CA TYR A 124 4.21 6.64 -19.57
C TYR A 124 4.53 5.34 -18.82
N SER A 125 4.47 5.35 -17.48
CA SER A 125 4.87 4.23 -16.63
C SER A 125 3.74 3.66 -15.79
N SER A 126 2.60 4.36 -15.71
CA SER A 126 1.49 3.97 -14.85
C SER A 126 0.14 4.13 -15.53
N LYS A 127 -0.78 3.20 -15.27
CA LYS A 127 -2.14 3.18 -15.84
C LYS A 127 -3.16 2.82 -14.78
N LEU A 128 -4.32 3.46 -14.83
CA LEU A 128 -5.49 3.11 -14.02
C LEU A 128 -6.45 2.30 -14.87
N LEU A 129 -6.63 1.04 -14.52
CA LEU A 129 -7.62 0.19 -15.17
C LEU A 129 -8.97 0.32 -14.46
N SER A 130 -10.05 0.38 -15.24
CA SER A 130 -11.41 0.26 -14.73
C SER A 130 -11.53 -1.03 -13.94
N SER A 131 -12.03 -0.94 -12.71
CA SER A 131 -12.24 -2.12 -11.89
C SER A 131 -13.43 -2.93 -12.39
N PRO A 132 -13.38 -4.27 -12.37
CA PRO A 132 -14.58 -5.08 -12.53
C PRO A 132 -15.59 -4.72 -11.42
N GLU A 133 -16.88 -4.90 -11.70
CA GLU A 133 -18.04 -4.40 -10.91
C GLU A 133 -18.05 -4.70 -9.40
N ASN A 134 -17.15 -5.57 -8.91
CA ASN A 134 -17.01 -5.97 -7.51
C ASN A 134 -15.90 -5.25 -6.72
N GLU A 135 -15.10 -4.40 -7.35
CA GLU A 135 -14.03 -3.64 -6.69
C GLU A 135 -14.37 -2.15 -6.61
N THR A 136 -14.39 -1.60 -5.40
CA THR A 136 -14.70 -0.17 -5.14
C THR A 136 -13.63 0.79 -5.66
N ARG A 137 -12.49 0.28 -6.17
CA ARG A 137 -11.34 1.10 -6.57
C ARG A 137 -10.72 0.61 -7.87
N PRO A 138 -10.21 1.50 -8.73
CA PRO A 138 -9.56 1.13 -9.97
C PRO A 138 -8.26 0.37 -9.70
N LYS A 139 -7.98 -0.63 -10.54
CA LYS A 139 -6.74 -1.40 -10.45
C LYS A 139 -5.58 -0.53 -10.96
N GLN A 140 -4.57 -0.38 -10.12
CA GLN A 140 -3.38 0.44 -10.40
C GLN A 140 -2.27 -0.43 -10.99
N ILE A 141 -1.67 0.01 -12.10
CA ILE A 141 -0.47 -0.60 -12.69
C ILE A 141 0.62 0.47 -12.71
N GLY A 142 1.80 0.14 -12.20
CA GLY A 142 2.95 1.06 -12.18
C GLY A 142 3.23 1.61 -10.79
N ASN A 143 3.74 2.84 -10.73
CA ASN A 143 4.11 3.49 -9.48
C ASN A 143 2.86 4.07 -8.81
N ASN A 144 2.63 3.70 -7.55
CA ASN A 144 1.49 4.18 -6.76
C ASN A 144 1.37 5.71 -6.72
N THR A 145 2.49 6.47 -6.76
CA THR A 145 2.44 7.94 -6.74
C THR A 145 1.87 8.47 -8.06
N GLU A 146 2.24 7.84 -9.16
CA GLU A 146 1.79 8.23 -10.50
C GLU A 146 0.32 7.85 -10.68
N CYS A 147 -0.07 6.66 -10.22
CA CYS A 147 -1.47 6.24 -10.17
C CYS A 147 -2.33 7.21 -9.33
N ALA A 148 -1.82 7.67 -8.19
CA ALA A 148 -2.49 8.67 -7.36
C ALA A 148 -2.73 9.99 -8.12
N LEU A 149 -1.72 10.45 -8.87
CA LEU A 149 -1.78 11.67 -9.68
C LEU A 149 -2.75 11.53 -10.87
N LEU A 150 -2.78 10.39 -11.55
CA LEU A 150 -3.76 10.10 -12.60
C LEU A 150 -5.18 10.03 -12.03
N GLY A 151 -5.34 9.43 -10.84
CA GLY A 151 -6.62 9.37 -10.15
C GLY A 151 -7.12 10.76 -9.75
N PHE A 152 -6.20 11.67 -9.41
CA PHE A 152 -6.50 13.07 -9.14
C PHE A 152 -7.00 13.83 -10.38
N VAL A 153 -6.44 13.56 -11.57
CA VAL A 153 -6.97 14.11 -12.83
C VAL A 153 -8.42 13.67 -13.05
N GLY A 154 -8.70 12.37 -12.87
CA GLY A 154 -10.06 11.83 -12.93
C GLY A 154 -11.01 12.47 -11.91
N ALA A 155 -10.55 12.67 -10.68
CA ALA A 155 -11.34 13.31 -9.61
C ALA A 155 -11.74 14.76 -9.94
N LEU A 156 -10.93 15.48 -10.73
CA LEU A 156 -11.23 16.83 -11.21
C LEU A 156 -11.98 16.86 -12.56
N ASN A 157 -12.65 15.76 -12.93
CA ASN A 157 -13.36 15.59 -14.21
C ASN A 157 -12.46 15.71 -15.44
N GLY A 158 -11.17 15.37 -15.31
CA GLY A 158 -10.24 15.26 -16.44
C GLY A 158 -10.18 13.84 -16.98
N ASN A 159 -10.06 13.71 -18.30
CA ASN A 159 -9.84 12.41 -18.95
C ASN A 159 -8.36 12.30 -19.36
N TYR A 160 -7.56 11.64 -18.52
CA TYR A 160 -6.12 11.47 -18.79
C TYR A 160 -5.86 10.56 -20.01
N ASP A 161 -6.79 9.65 -20.33
CA ASP A 161 -6.69 8.78 -21.51
C ASP A 161 -6.82 9.58 -22.80
N GLU A 162 -7.71 10.58 -22.84
CA GLU A 162 -7.82 11.48 -23.99
C GLU A 162 -6.54 12.28 -24.22
N ILE A 163 -5.94 12.80 -23.15
CA ILE A 163 -4.68 13.54 -23.24
C ILE A 163 -3.54 12.62 -23.70
N SER A 164 -3.51 11.39 -23.19
CA SER A 164 -2.49 10.40 -23.58
C SER A 164 -2.66 9.93 -25.03
N ARG A 165 -3.88 9.92 -25.58
CA ARG A 165 -4.11 9.68 -27.02
C ARG A 165 -3.67 10.85 -27.90
N HIS A 166 -3.78 12.08 -27.40
CA HIS A 166 -3.29 13.27 -28.11
C HIS A 166 -1.77 13.35 -28.14
N TYR A 167 -1.10 12.80 -27.13
CA TYR A 167 0.35 12.74 -27.02
C TYR A 167 0.79 11.28 -26.82
N PRO A 168 0.76 10.46 -27.88
CA PRO A 168 1.10 9.05 -27.79
C PRO A 168 2.59 8.88 -27.44
N GLU A 169 2.92 7.79 -26.74
CA GLU A 169 4.27 7.56 -26.21
C GLU A 169 5.33 7.50 -27.32
N GLU A 170 4.94 7.07 -28.52
CA GLU A 170 5.80 6.97 -29.71
C GLU A 170 6.23 8.36 -30.25
N GLU A 171 5.47 9.42 -29.94
CA GLU A 171 5.78 10.79 -30.35
C GLU A 171 6.67 11.54 -29.34
N PHE A 172 7.02 10.90 -28.22
CA PHE A 172 7.93 11.49 -27.25
C PHE A 172 9.32 11.64 -27.85
N VAL A 173 9.84 12.86 -27.81
CA VAL A 173 11.18 13.17 -28.33
C VAL A 173 12.25 12.50 -27.48
N HIS A 174 12.08 12.55 -26.15
CA HIS A 174 12.96 11.91 -25.19
C HIS A 174 12.27 11.81 -23.83
N VAL A 175 12.56 10.75 -23.08
CA VAL A 175 12.13 10.59 -21.68
C VAL A 175 13.35 10.36 -20.81
N TYR A 176 13.53 11.20 -19.78
CA TYR A 176 14.44 10.93 -18.68
C TYR A 176 13.65 10.30 -17.53
N PRO A 177 13.79 8.99 -17.30
CA PRO A 177 13.08 8.31 -16.23
C PRO A 177 13.50 8.86 -14.86
N PHE A 178 12.70 8.56 -13.84
CA PHE A 178 12.99 9.01 -12.48
C PHE A 178 14.36 8.52 -12.01
N ASN A 179 15.23 9.45 -11.62
CA ASN A 179 16.53 9.17 -11.03
C ASN A 179 16.53 9.61 -9.56
N SER A 180 16.89 8.71 -8.63
CA SER A 180 16.90 8.98 -7.18
C SER A 180 17.89 10.08 -6.76
N VAL A 181 18.99 10.26 -7.49
CA VAL A 181 19.97 11.32 -7.27
C VAL A 181 19.40 12.67 -7.71
N GLN A 182 18.78 12.72 -8.89
CA GLN A 182 18.17 13.94 -9.42
C GLN A 182 16.79 14.24 -8.81
N LYS A 183 16.17 13.24 -8.18
CA LYS A 183 14.81 13.27 -7.61
C LYS A 183 13.74 13.82 -8.57
N SER A 184 13.90 13.57 -9.86
CA SER A 184 12.99 14.06 -10.90
C SER A 184 12.92 13.13 -12.12
N MET A 185 11.84 13.24 -12.87
CA MET A 185 11.58 12.63 -14.17
C MET A 185 11.14 13.73 -15.15
N SER A 186 11.57 13.67 -16.41
CA SER A 186 11.17 14.64 -17.43
C SER A 186 10.84 13.98 -18.77
N THR A 187 9.79 14.48 -19.42
CA THR A 187 9.33 14.02 -20.73
C THR A 187 9.32 15.19 -21.70
N PHE A 188 9.90 14.99 -22.89
CA PHE A 188 9.93 15.98 -23.97
C PHE A 188 8.92 15.59 -25.03
N ILE A 189 7.95 16.47 -25.29
CA ILE A 189 6.95 16.31 -26.35
C ILE A 189 7.16 17.35 -27.45
N ARG A 190 6.81 16.97 -28.68
CA ARG A 190 6.71 17.93 -29.80
C ARG A 190 5.29 18.47 -29.86
N ARG A 191 5.14 19.78 -30.05
CA ARG A 191 3.83 20.42 -30.23
C ARG A 191 3.57 20.67 -31.72
N PHE A 192 2.30 20.94 -32.05
CA PHE A 192 1.86 21.25 -33.41
C PHE A 192 2.57 22.48 -34.02
N ASP A 193 3.04 23.41 -33.18
CA ASP A 193 3.81 24.59 -33.58
C ASP A 193 5.29 24.30 -33.85
N SER A 194 5.68 23.02 -33.95
CA SER A 194 7.07 22.54 -34.09
C SER A 194 8.01 22.88 -32.92
N THR A 195 7.48 23.42 -31.83
CA THR A 195 8.26 23.62 -30.59
C THR A 195 8.31 22.34 -29.77
N VAL A 196 9.36 22.23 -28.95
CA VAL A 196 9.49 21.14 -27.98
C VAL A 196 9.11 21.67 -26.61
N ARG A 197 8.21 20.96 -25.94
CA ARG A 197 7.82 21.25 -24.55
C ARG A 197 8.31 20.15 -23.64
N MET A 198 8.94 20.55 -22.55
CA MET A 198 9.38 19.64 -21.49
C MET A 198 8.39 19.69 -20.34
N TYR A 199 7.89 18.53 -19.93
CA TYR A 199 7.19 18.33 -18.67
C TYR A 199 8.12 17.66 -17.67
N THR A 200 8.05 18.05 -16.40
CA THR A 200 8.91 17.52 -15.35
C THR A 200 8.10 17.32 -14.07
N LYS A 201 8.30 16.16 -13.42
CA LYS A 201 7.81 15.88 -12.06
C LYS A 201 8.97 15.49 -11.16
N GLY A 202 8.89 15.80 -9.86
CA GLY A 202 9.95 15.51 -8.91
C GLY A 202 9.76 16.17 -7.55
N ALA A 203 10.78 16.08 -6.70
CA ALA A 203 10.77 16.74 -5.40
C ALA A 203 10.63 18.27 -5.56
N SER A 204 9.69 18.87 -4.82
CA SER A 204 9.33 20.29 -4.95
C SER A 204 10.54 21.21 -4.76
N GLU A 205 11.38 20.95 -3.76
CA GLU A 205 12.62 21.68 -3.48
C GLU A 205 13.65 21.66 -4.62
N ILE A 206 13.64 20.62 -5.47
CA ILE A 206 14.55 20.47 -6.61
C ILE A 206 13.98 21.19 -7.84
N ILE A 207 12.70 20.98 -8.11
CA ILE A 207 12.04 21.57 -9.27
C ILE A 207 11.92 23.08 -9.10
N LEU A 208 11.48 23.55 -7.93
CA LEU A 208 11.26 24.99 -7.68
C LEU A 208 12.54 25.82 -7.81
N LYS A 209 13.72 25.25 -7.47
CA LYS A 209 15.03 25.91 -7.69
C LYS A 209 15.33 26.19 -9.16
N LYS A 210 14.74 25.42 -10.08
CA LYS A 210 14.89 25.57 -11.54
C LYS A 210 13.78 26.43 -12.16
N CYS A 211 12.75 26.81 -11.40
CA CYS A 211 11.60 27.56 -11.90
C CYS A 211 11.84 29.08 -11.78
N LYS A 212 11.67 29.80 -12.90
CA LYS A 212 11.72 31.27 -12.93
C LYS A 212 10.34 31.91 -12.74
N THR A 213 9.28 31.22 -13.13
CA THR A 213 7.90 31.71 -13.15
C THR A 213 6.95 30.68 -12.52
N ILE A 214 5.81 31.16 -12.03
CA ILE A 214 4.70 30.37 -11.49
C ILE A 214 3.40 30.76 -12.22
N LEU A 215 2.55 29.77 -12.47
CA LEU A 215 1.25 29.99 -13.12
C LEU A 215 0.17 30.31 -12.08
N ASN A 216 -0.35 31.53 -12.14
CA ASN A 216 -1.41 32.04 -11.28
C ASN A 216 -2.76 32.08 -12.02
N ARG A 217 -3.83 32.48 -11.32
CA ARG A 217 -5.17 32.71 -11.91
C ARG A 217 -5.14 33.69 -13.09
N ASN A 218 -4.23 34.66 -13.06
CA ASN A 218 -4.12 35.72 -14.06
C ASN A 218 -3.03 35.44 -15.12
N GLY A 219 -2.41 34.24 -15.10
CA GLY A 219 -1.32 33.87 -16.00
C GLY A 219 0.03 33.75 -15.29
N TRP A 220 1.11 33.77 -16.08
CA TRP A 220 2.48 33.57 -15.60
C TRP A 220 3.00 34.78 -14.83
N ARG A 221 3.54 34.55 -13.63
CA ARG A 221 4.19 35.55 -12.79
C ARG A 221 5.61 35.11 -12.45
N TYR A 222 6.54 36.04 -12.25
CA TYR A 222 7.87 35.72 -11.74
C TYR A 222 7.81 35.12 -10.33
N CYS A 223 8.52 34.01 -10.12
CA CYS A 223 8.62 33.35 -8.83
C CYS A 223 9.60 34.14 -7.94
N THR A 224 9.08 34.86 -6.95
CA THR A 224 9.90 35.59 -5.97
C THR A 224 10.23 34.76 -4.72
N ILE A 225 9.71 33.53 -4.63
CA ILE A 225 9.72 32.69 -3.41
C ILE A 225 11.14 32.27 -2.99
N PHE A 226 12.13 32.33 -3.87
CA PHE A 226 13.52 31.95 -3.58
C PHE A 226 14.55 33.08 -3.77
N LYS A 227 14.10 34.35 -3.82
CA LYS A 227 14.99 35.51 -3.63
C LYS A 227 14.85 36.03 -2.19
N CYS A 228 15.19 35.19 -1.22
CA CYS A 228 15.54 35.55 0.15
C CYS A 228 16.70 34.64 0.57
#